data_AF-A0A2N1SG68-F1
#
_entry.id   AF-A0A2N1SG68-F1
#
_cell.length_a   1.000
_cell.length_b   1.000
_cell.length_c   1.000
_cell.angle_alpha   90.00
_cell.angle_beta   90.00
_cell.angle_gamma   90.00
#
_symmetry.space_group_name_H-M   'P 1'
#
loop_
_entity.id
_entity.type
_entity.pdbx_description
1 polymer ?
#
loop_
_entity_poly.entity_id
_entity_poly.type
_entity_poly.pdbx_seq_one_letter_code
_entity_poly.pdbx_strand_id
1 'polypeptide(L)'
;MANRFISRIEDGEISTEGELKSAFRALAIATHPDLGDADSRGESFIKARAEYEAAVRYLAPKPGTASAGGGGTRGRFDRDLFYADLEGLLKAGFPKLARHDQERRKYARLRLNVRSSLSAWDRREAGGRVAAFDAFERSLLAMKASPDPSRVEPILALVEEMIEYAECGVVPLRASIEIEFAALRATRTEAAVIGFLGTLVGDMDGGPALG
;
A
#
# COMPACT_ATOMS: atom_id res chain seq x y z
N MET A 1 17.79 -6.15 18.29
CA MET A 1 17.28 -7.03 17.20
C MET A 1 16.18 -6.27 16.47
N ALA A 2 16.25 -6.21 15.15
CA ALA A 2 15.15 -5.66 14.36
C ALA A 2 13.91 -6.55 14.52
N ASN A 3 12.74 -5.95 14.71
CA ASN A 3 11.48 -6.69 14.82
C ASN A 3 11.13 -7.29 13.44
N ARG A 4 11.08 -8.62 13.34
CA ARG A 4 10.87 -9.33 12.07
C ARG A 4 9.58 -8.93 11.36
N PHE A 5 8.50 -8.69 12.10
CA PHE A 5 7.21 -8.34 11.50
C PHE A 5 7.24 -6.92 10.94
N ILE A 6 7.90 -5.99 11.65
CA ILE A 6 8.08 -4.61 11.16
C ILE A 6 8.92 -4.60 9.89
N SER A 7 10.04 -5.34 9.84
CA SER A 7 10.84 -5.45 8.61
C SER A 7 10.03 -6.00 7.46
N ARG A 8 9.28 -7.10 7.66
CA ARG A 8 8.42 -7.68 6.62
C ARG A 8 7.30 -6.75 6.14
N ILE A 9 6.80 -5.85 7.00
CA ILE A 9 5.86 -4.81 6.59
C ILE A 9 6.57 -3.74 5.76
N GLU A 10 7.73 -3.25 6.22
CA GLU A 10 8.53 -2.22 5.51
C GLU A 10 8.96 -2.73 4.13
N ASP A 11 9.41 -3.99 4.04
CA ASP A 11 9.82 -4.67 2.80
C ASP A 11 8.63 -4.99 1.89
N GLY A 12 7.40 -4.93 2.40
CA GLY A 12 6.20 -5.27 1.64
C GLY A 12 5.98 -6.77 1.45
N GLU A 13 6.50 -7.63 2.33
CA GLU A 13 6.10 -9.04 2.37
C GLU A 13 4.74 -9.23 3.06
N ILE A 14 4.38 -8.31 3.96
CA ILE A 14 3.08 -8.26 4.63
C ILE A 14 2.29 -7.09 4.03
N SER A 15 1.25 -7.44 3.29
CA SER A 15 0.39 -6.53 2.53
C SER A 15 -0.90 -6.17 3.25
N THR A 16 -1.27 -6.95 4.28
CA THR A 16 -2.51 -6.77 5.04
C THR A 16 -2.33 -7.08 6.53
N GLU A 17 -3.20 -6.53 7.37
CA GLU A 17 -3.27 -6.94 8.80
C GLU A 17 -3.65 -8.43 8.96
N GLY A 18 -4.42 -8.98 8.01
CA GLY A 18 -4.75 -10.40 7.96
C GLY A 18 -3.52 -11.27 7.72
N GLU A 19 -2.61 -10.84 6.84
CA GLU A 19 -1.31 -11.49 6.62
C GLU A 19 -0.41 -11.37 7.84
N LEU A 20 -0.37 -10.22 8.52
CA LEU A 20 0.36 -10.05 9.79
C LEU A 20 -0.12 -11.07 10.84
N LYS A 21 -1.44 -11.18 11.02
CA LYS A 21 -2.06 -12.13 11.95
C LYS A 21 -1.79 -13.58 11.54
N SER A 22 -1.82 -13.88 10.24
CA SER A 22 -1.55 -15.22 9.72
C SER A 22 -0.08 -15.61 9.85
N ALA A 23 0.84 -14.68 9.59
CA ALA A 23 2.27 -14.87 9.81
C ALA A 23 2.58 -15.11 11.29
N PHE A 24 1.94 -14.38 12.20
CA PHE A 24 2.04 -14.63 13.62
C PHE A 24 1.50 -16.03 13.99
N ARG A 25 0.32 -16.42 13.49
CA ARG A 25 -0.25 -17.76 13.73
C ARG A 25 0.66 -18.88 13.26
N ALA A 26 1.22 -18.77 12.06
CA ALA A 26 2.14 -19.76 11.51
C ALA A 26 3.39 -19.91 12.40
N LEU A 27 3.96 -18.77 12.83
CA LEU A 27 5.12 -18.76 13.73
C LEU A 27 4.76 -19.32 15.12
N ALA A 28 3.60 -18.94 15.66
CA ALA A 28 3.08 -19.42 16.93
C ALA A 28 2.87 -20.94 16.94
N ILE A 29 2.36 -21.53 15.84
CA ILE A 29 2.23 -22.98 15.69
C ILE A 29 3.61 -23.64 15.66
N ALA A 30 4.56 -23.08 14.90
CA ALA A 30 5.91 -23.64 14.79
C ALA A 30 6.71 -23.56 16.10
N THR A 31 6.43 -22.57 16.95
CA THR A 31 7.12 -22.36 18.24
C THR A 31 6.27 -22.75 19.44
N HIS A 32 5.13 -23.42 19.26
CA HIS A 32 4.23 -23.72 20.38
C HIS A 32 4.92 -24.67 21.39
N PRO A 33 4.86 -24.38 22.70
CA PRO A 33 5.53 -25.17 23.73
C PRO A 33 5.02 -26.61 23.83
N ASP A 34 3.79 -26.92 23.39
CA ASP A 34 3.23 -28.29 23.39
C ASP A 34 3.83 -29.24 22.34
N LEU A 35 4.78 -28.80 21.50
CA LEU A 35 5.33 -29.58 20.38
C LEU A 35 6.83 -29.96 20.53
N GLY A 36 7.46 -29.77 21.70
CA GLY A 36 8.86 -30.12 21.95
C GLY A 36 9.46 -29.55 23.25
N ASP A 37 10.79 -29.56 23.41
CA ASP A 37 11.49 -29.07 24.61
C ASP A 37 11.01 -27.68 25.05
N ALA A 38 10.40 -27.65 26.24
CA ALA A 38 9.52 -26.58 26.69
C ALA A 38 10.24 -25.21 26.84
N ASP A 39 11.51 -25.21 27.25
CA ASP A 39 12.21 -23.97 27.63
C ASP A 39 12.63 -23.12 26.42
N SER A 40 13.23 -23.71 25.39
CA SER A 40 13.72 -22.95 24.21
C SER A 40 12.61 -22.48 23.27
N ARG A 41 11.52 -23.24 23.17
CA ARG A 41 10.35 -22.89 22.35
C ARG A 41 9.42 -21.91 23.06
N GLY A 42 9.29 -22.01 24.39
CA GLY A 42 8.58 -21.02 25.20
C GLY A 42 9.14 -19.61 25.05
N GLU A 43 10.47 -19.46 25.14
CA GLU A 43 11.13 -18.17 24.87
C GLU A 43 10.91 -17.67 23.44
N SER A 44 10.96 -18.58 22.47
CA SER A 44 10.73 -18.27 21.05
C SER A 44 9.30 -17.79 20.80
N PHE A 45 8.30 -18.39 21.45
CA PHE A 45 6.90 -17.96 21.38
C PHE A 45 6.68 -16.60 22.05
N ILE A 46 7.25 -16.38 23.24
CA ILE A 46 7.18 -15.10 23.94
C ILE A 46 7.78 -13.98 23.08
N LYS A 47 8.94 -14.24 22.47
CA LYS A 47 9.59 -13.31 21.54
C LYS A 47 8.72 -13.03 20.32
N ALA A 48 8.15 -14.06 19.69
CA ALA A 48 7.25 -13.90 18.55
C ALA A 48 6.01 -13.07 18.90
N ARG A 49 5.43 -13.27 20.08
CA ARG A 49 4.30 -12.47 20.58
C ARG A 49 4.69 -11.02 20.83
N ALA A 50 5.82 -10.78 21.49
CA ALA A 50 6.32 -9.42 21.74
C ALA A 50 6.59 -8.66 20.42
N GLU A 51 7.17 -9.34 19.43
CA GLU A 51 7.40 -8.78 18.10
C GLU A 51 6.08 -8.48 17.36
N TYR A 52 5.08 -9.38 17.43
CA TYR A 52 3.75 -9.13 16.87
C TYR A 52 3.05 -7.94 17.54
N GLU A 53 3.03 -7.87 18.87
CA GLU A 53 2.43 -6.76 19.62
C GLU A 53 3.13 -5.43 19.29
N ALA A 54 4.46 -5.44 19.15
CA ALA A 54 5.21 -4.27 18.72
C ALA A 54 4.89 -3.86 17.26
N ALA A 55 4.65 -4.81 16.35
CA ALA A 55 4.22 -4.51 14.99
C ALA A 55 2.80 -3.93 14.93
N VAL A 56 1.87 -4.46 15.73
CA VAL A 56 0.53 -3.88 15.89
C VAL A 56 0.62 -2.46 16.44
N ARG A 57 1.44 -2.22 17.47
CA ARG A 57 1.68 -0.87 18.01
C ARG A 57 2.38 0.04 17.01
N TYR A 58 3.22 -0.48 16.12
CA TYR A 58 3.87 0.27 15.06
C TYR A 58 2.84 0.73 14.00
N LEU A 59 1.87 -0.12 13.66
CA LEU A 59 0.80 0.24 12.73
C LEU A 59 -0.30 1.12 13.33
N ALA A 60 -0.47 1.07 14.67
CA ALA A 60 -1.50 1.83 15.35
C ALA A 60 -1.42 3.35 15.04
N PRO A 61 -2.57 4.01 14.81
CA PRO A 61 -2.61 5.46 14.71
C PRO A 61 -2.09 6.14 15.98
N LYS A 62 -1.48 7.32 15.81
CA LYS A 62 -1.04 8.11 16.95
C LYS A 62 -2.31 8.54 17.72
N PRO A 63 -2.38 8.31 19.05
CA PRO A 63 -3.53 8.74 19.83
C PRO A 63 -3.70 10.25 19.65
N GLY A 64 -4.87 10.67 19.16
CA GLY A 64 -5.20 12.07 18.82
C GLY A 64 -5.28 12.39 17.32
N THR A 65 -4.86 11.48 16.45
CA THR A 65 -5.16 11.57 15.01
C THR A 65 -6.34 10.66 14.72
N ALA A 66 -7.56 11.22 14.79
CA ALA A 66 -8.76 10.56 14.33
C ALA A 66 -8.68 10.39 12.80
N SER A 67 -8.06 9.31 12.33
CA SER A 67 -8.35 8.80 10.98
C SER A 67 -9.68 8.04 11.09
N ALA A 68 -10.75 8.69 10.67
CA ALA A 68 -11.97 8.01 10.25
C ALA A 68 -11.59 7.09 9.09
N GLY A 69 -11.60 5.78 9.33
CA GLY A 69 -11.10 4.79 8.37
C GLY A 69 -10.64 3.55 9.12
N GLY A 70 -11.59 2.87 9.75
CA GLY A 70 -11.33 1.74 10.64
C GLY A 70 -10.51 0.64 9.98
N GLY A 71 -9.54 0.12 10.74
CA GLY A 71 -8.92 -1.19 10.54
C GLY A 71 -9.91 -2.33 10.80
N GLY A 72 -11.12 -2.22 10.25
CA GLY A 72 -12.00 -3.37 10.07
C GLY A 72 -11.37 -4.25 9.00
N THR A 73 -11.45 -5.56 9.17
CA THR A 73 -11.09 -6.53 8.13
C THR A 73 -11.72 -6.10 6.81
N ARG A 74 -10.91 -5.56 5.89
CA ARG A 74 -11.31 -5.07 4.57
C ARG A 74 -11.68 -6.26 3.70
N GLY A 75 -12.84 -6.87 3.99
CA GLY A 75 -13.32 -8.07 3.31
C GLY A 75 -13.79 -7.79 1.88
N ARG A 76 -14.10 -6.53 1.55
CA ARG A 76 -14.53 -6.04 0.23
C ARG A 76 -13.75 -4.80 -0.15
N PHE A 77 -13.44 -4.68 -1.45
CA PHE A 77 -12.90 -3.45 -2.00
C PHE A 77 -13.89 -2.30 -1.79
N ASP A 78 -13.39 -1.26 -1.13
CA ASP A 78 -14.07 0.00 -0.91
C ASP A 78 -13.28 1.04 -1.71
N ARG A 79 -13.95 1.63 -2.70
CA ARG A 79 -13.33 2.50 -3.69
C ARG A 79 -13.00 3.87 -3.10
N ASP A 80 -13.93 4.44 -2.32
CA ASP A 80 -13.71 5.71 -1.62
C ASP A 80 -12.51 5.62 -0.68
N LEU A 81 -12.48 4.54 0.10
CA LEU A 81 -11.38 4.29 1.03
C LEU A 81 -10.04 4.11 0.30
N PHE A 82 -10.03 3.46 -0.86
CA PHE A 82 -8.83 3.29 -1.67
C PHE A 82 -8.27 4.63 -2.16
N TYR A 83 -9.09 5.49 -2.77
CA TYR A 83 -8.63 6.78 -3.27
C TYR A 83 -8.23 7.73 -2.13
N ALA A 84 -8.93 7.70 -0.98
CA ALA A 84 -8.53 8.44 0.21
C ALA A 84 -7.18 7.94 0.80
N ASP A 85 -6.96 6.63 0.85
CA ASP A 85 -5.68 6.06 1.30
C ASP A 85 -4.53 6.42 0.33
N LEU A 86 -4.80 6.42 -0.99
CA LEU A 86 -3.84 6.80 -2.02
C LEU A 86 -3.50 8.29 -1.93
N GLU A 87 -4.48 9.16 -1.76
CA GLU A 87 -4.29 10.60 -1.56
C GLU A 87 -3.45 10.87 -0.29
N GLY A 88 -3.76 10.17 0.81
CA GLY A 88 -3.00 10.25 2.05
C GLY A 88 -1.53 9.84 1.87
N LEU A 89 -1.26 8.85 1.01
CA LEU A 89 0.08 8.41 0.66
C LEU A 89 0.82 9.45 -0.21
N LEU A 90 0.15 10.05 -1.21
CA LEU A 90 0.71 11.15 -2.01
C LEU A 90 1.08 12.35 -1.14
N LYS A 91 0.17 12.79 -0.26
CA LYS A 91 0.41 13.87 0.72
C LYS A 91 1.56 13.57 1.69
N ALA A 92 1.92 12.31 1.89
CA ALA A 92 3.08 11.90 2.68
C ALA A 92 4.41 11.95 1.89
N GLY A 93 4.37 12.33 0.61
CA GLY A 93 5.52 12.55 -0.26
C GLY A 93 5.85 11.36 -1.16
N PHE A 94 4.87 10.49 -1.46
CA PHE A 94 5.08 9.34 -2.33
C PHE A 94 5.63 9.73 -3.72
N PRO A 95 6.54 8.95 -4.30
CA PRO A 95 7.27 7.85 -3.65
C PRO A 95 8.42 8.40 -2.79
N LYS A 96 8.71 7.73 -1.66
CA LYS A 96 9.72 8.22 -0.70
C LYS A 96 10.49 7.09 -0.02
N LEU A 97 11.80 7.29 0.12
CA LEU A 97 12.63 6.58 1.09
C LEU A 97 12.64 7.36 2.41
N ALA A 98 11.92 6.85 3.41
CA ALA A 98 11.75 7.57 4.65
C ALA A 98 13.04 7.60 5.49
N ARG A 99 13.44 8.79 5.95
CA ARG A 99 14.77 9.03 6.56
C ARG A 99 14.81 8.86 8.08
N HIS A 100 13.68 9.05 8.77
CA HIS A 100 13.57 8.97 10.24
C HIS A 100 12.44 8.04 10.68
N ASP A 101 12.55 7.45 11.86
CA ASP A 101 11.65 6.38 12.34
C ASP A 101 10.17 6.77 12.36
N GLN A 102 9.84 7.99 12.76
CA GLN A 102 8.44 8.47 12.76
C GLN A 102 7.88 8.59 11.35
N GLU A 103 8.71 9.03 10.40
CA GLU A 103 8.35 9.17 9.00
C GLU A 103 8.18 7.78 8.35
N ARG A 104 9.12 6.87 8.62
CA ARG A 104 9.07 5.46 8.20
C ARG A 104 7.78 4.80 8.65
N ARG A 105 7.44 4.96 9.93
CA ARG A 105 6.21 4.41 10.51
C ARG A 105 4.96 4.96 9.82
N LYS A 106 4.88 6.27 9.62
CA LYS A 106 3.74 6.91 8.94
C LYS A 106 3.61 6.38 7.50
N TYR A 107 4.72 6.34 6.77
CA TYR A 107 4.77 5.90 5.38
C TYR A 107 4.40 4.42 5.23
N ALA A 108 5.00 3.54 6.05
CA ALA A 108 4.70 2.10 6.04
C ALA A 108 3.23 1.82 6.29
N ARG A 109 2.59 2.55 7.22
CA ARG A 109 1.15 2.41 7.48
C ARG A 109 0.30 2.86 6.28
N LEU A 110 0.59 4.01 5.68
CA LEU A 110 -0.15 4.49 4.50
C LEU A 110 0.01 3.54 3.30
N ARG A 111 1.22 3.02 3.11
CA ARG A 111 1.50 1.99 2.10
C ARG A 111 0.73 0.70 2.37
N LEU A 112 0.67 0.24 3.63
CA LEU A 112 -0.11 -0.94 4.02
C LEU A 112 -1.60 -0.77 3.77
N ASN A 113 -2.14 0.42 4.03
CA ASN A 113 -3.53 0.76 3.74
C ASN A 113 -3.83 0.61 2.23
N VAL A 114 -3.06 1.28 1.37
CA VAL A 114 -3.23 1.18 -0.10
C VAL A 114 -3.16 -0.28 -0.55
N ARG A 115 -2.14 -1.03 -0.11
CA ARG A 115 -1.98 -2.44 -0.44
C ARG A 115 -3.13 -3.32 0.06
N SER A 116 -3.68 -3.02 1.23
CA SER A 116 -4.84 -3.73 1.76
C SER A 116 -6.09 -3.51 0.91
N SER A 117 -6.31 -2.29 0.42
CA SER A 117 -7.41 -2.00 -0.51
C SER A 117 -7.21 -2.70 -1.85
N LEU A 118 -6.00 -2.67 -2.42
CA LEU A 118 -5.67 -3.38 -3.67
C LEU A 118 -5.84 -4.90 -3.53
N SER A 119 -5.43 -5.48 -2.40
CA SER A 119 -5.62 -6.90 -2.11
C SER A 119 -7.12 -7.28 -2.06
N ALA A 120 -7.95 -6.40 -1.48
CA ALA A 120 -9.41 -6.60 -1.45
C ALA A 120 -10.07 -6.47 -2.84
N TRP A 121 -9.42 -5.76 -3.78
CA TRP A 121 -9.84 -5.61 -5.18
C TRP A 121 -9.50 -6.85 -6.03
N ASP A 122 -8.39 -7.53 -5.74
CA ASP A 122 -7.81 -8.65 -6.49
C ASP A 122 -8.58 -9.99 -6.40
N ARG A 123 -9.88 -10.01 -6.07
CA ARG A 123 -10.66 -11.25 -5.80
C ARG A 123 -10.65 -12.31 -6.92
N ARG A 124 -10.23 -11.99 -8.14
CA ARG A 124 -10.15 -12.92 -9.29
C ARG A 124 -8.72 -13.19 -9.80
N GLU A 125 -7.77 -12.31 -9.51
CA GLU A 125 -6.35 -12.44 -9.90
C GLU A 125 -5.51 -12.12 -8.67
N ALA A 126 -5.15 -13.16 -7.92
CA ALA A 126 -4.49 -13.00 -6.63
C ALA A 126 -3.18 -12.20 -6.76
N GLY A 127 -3.18 -10.98 -6.24
CA GLY A 127 -1.99 -10.14 -6.07
C GLY A 127 -1.53 -9.36 -7.30
N GLY A 128 -2.28 -9.38 -8.42
CA GLY A 128 -1.92 -8.65 -9.63
C GLY A 128 -1.79 -7.15 -9.41
N ARG A 129 -2.76 -6.53 -8.72
CA ARG A 129 -2.76 -5.08 -8.47
C ARG A 129 -1.77 -4.67 -7.39
N VAL A 130 -1.60 -5.48 -6.34
CA VAL A 130 -0.59 -5.24 -5.31
C VAL A 130 0.82 -5.27 -5.93
N ALA A 131 1.10 -6.27 -6.76
CA ALA A 131 2.37 -6.36 -7.47
C ALA A 131 2.58 -5.21 -8.48
N ALA A 132 1.51 -4.79 -9.19
CA ALA A 132 1.56 -3.64 -10.08
C ALA A 132 1.89 -2.34 -9.31
N PHE A 133 1.29 -2.13 -8.13
CA PHE A 133 1.59 -0.99 -7.27
C PHE A 133 3.04 -1.00 -6.76
N ASP A 134 3.54 -2.15 -6.30
CA ASP A 134 4.93 -2.27 -5.83
C ASP A 134 5.95 -2.08 -6.97
N ALA A 135 5.61 -2.52 -8.19
CA ALA A 135 6.43 -2.27 -9.37
C ALA A 135 6.40 -0.79 -9.76
N PHE A 136 5.24 -0.15 -9.69
CA PHE A 136 5.06 1.28 -9.92
C PHE A 136 5.87 2.13 -8.94
N GLU A 137 5.75 1.89 -7.64
CA GLU A 137 6.51 2.60 -6.61
C GLU A 137 8.02 2.49 -6.84
N ARG A 138 8.53 1.28 -7.09
CA ARG A 138 9.95 1.05 -7.39
C ARG A 138 10.42 1.79 -8.64
N SER A 139 9.58 1.81 -9.69
CA SER A 139 9.88 2.51 -10.94
C SER A 139 9.99 4.02 -10.70
N LEU A 140 9.04 4.61 -9.98
CA LEU A 140 9.09 6.03 -9.66
C LEU A 140 10.27 6.38 -8.74
N LEU A 141 10.62 5.52 -7.77
CA LEU A 141 11.83 5.71 -6.96
C LEU A 141 13.10 5.69 -7.82
N ALA A 142 13.20 4.76 -8.77
CA ALA A 142 14.32 4.68 -9.70
C ALA A 142 14.40 5.93 -10.59
N MET A 143 13.26 6.42 -11.09
CA MET A 143 13.18 7.66 -11.87
C MET A 143 13.61 8.89 -11.05
N LYS A 144 13.18 9.02 -9.79
CA LYS A 144 13.63 10.11 -8.88
C LYS A 144 15.12 10.06 -8.59
N ALA A 145 15.73 8.89 -8.64
CA ALA A 145 17.17 8.71 -8.49
C ALA A 145 17.96 8.88 -9.80
N SER A 146 17.27 9.02 -10.95
CA SER A 146 17.89 9.19 -12.26
C SER A 146 18.32 10.65 -12.51
N PRO A 147 19.16 10.91 -13.52
CA PRO A 147 19.57 12.26 -13.90
C PRO A 147 18.43 13.21 -14.27
N ASP A 148 17.27 12.67 -14.69
CA ASP A 148 16.08 13.44 -15.04
C ASP A 148 14.88 13.06 -14.17
N PRO A 149 14.78 13.62 -12.94
CA PRO A 149 13.68 13.34 -12.02
C PRO A 149 12.38 14.05 -12.42
N SER A 150 12.43 15.02 -13.34
CA SER A 150 11.25 15.80 -13.77
C SER A 150 10.16 14.94 -14.40
N ARG A 151 10.55 13.79 -14.96
CA ARG A 151 9.65 12.79 -15.55
C ARG A 151 8.64 12.20 -14.56
N VAL A 152 8.87 12.34 -13.26
CA VAL A 152 7.98 11.83 -12.21
C VAL A 152 6.80 12.75 -11.97
N GLU A 153 6.97 14.06 -12.13
CA GLU A 153 5.94 15.06 -11.83
C GLU A 153 4.67 14.87 -12.67
N PRO A 154 4.73 14.67 -14.01
CA PRO A 154 3.54 14.42 -14.81
C PRO A 154 2.82 13.11 -14.44
N ILE A 155 3.58 12.10 -13.97
CA ILE A 155 2.99 10.82 -13.55
C ILE A 155 2.20 11.02 -12.26
N LEU A 156 2.75 11.76 -11.29
CA LEU A 156 2.07 12.03 -10.03
C LEU A 156 0.86 12.95 -10.23
N ALA A 157 0.98 13.98 -11.08
CA ALA A 157 -0.14 14.84 -11.45
C ALA A 157 -1.30 14.04 -12.04
N LEU A 158 -1.00 13.09 -12.94
CA LEU A 158 -2.02 12.22 -13.52
C LEU A 158 -2.71 11.32 -12.46
N VAL A 159 -2.00 10.88 -11.41
CA VAL A 159 -2.61 10.15 -10.29
C VAL A 159 -3.50 11.08 -9.44
N GLU A 160 -3.08 12.32 -9.22
CA GLU A 160 -3.87 13.33 -8.52
C GLU A 160 -5.18 13.63 -9.26
N GLU A 161 -5.15 13.77 -10.58
CA GLU A 161 -6.35 13.93 -11.41
C GLU A 161 -7.29 12.72 -11.31
N MET A 162 -6.76 11.49 -11.25
CA MET A 162 -7.58 10.28 -11.05
C MET A 162 -8.25 10.26 -9.68
N ILE A 163 -7.58 10.75 -8.63
CA ILE A 163 -8.16 10.91 -7.30
C ILE A 163 -9.27 11.97 -7.36
N GLU A 164 -9.01 13.13 -7.96
CA GLU A 164 -10.01 14.19 -8.11
C GLU A 164 -11.23 13.70 -8.90
N TYR A 165 -11.03 12.94 -9.98
CA TYR A 165 -12.12 12.34 -10.73
C TYR A 165 -12.94 11.36 -9.89
N ALA A 166 -12.29 10.53 -9.06
CA ALA A 166 -12.99 9.60 -8.18
C ALA A 166 -13.92 10.33 -7.19
N GLU A 167 -13.50 11.51 -6.72
CA GLU A 167 -14.28 12.37 -5.80
C GLU A 167 -15.43 13.13 -6.49
N CYS A 168 -15.19 13.74 -7.66
CA CYS A 168 -16.13 14.68 -8.27
C CYS A 168 -16.89 14.13 -9.48
N GLY A 169 -16.40 13.09 -10.15
CA GLY A 169 -17.06 12.46 -11.29
C GLY A 169 -17.15 13.30 -12.57
N VAL A 170 -16.38 14.38 -12.67
CA VAL A 170 -16.48 15.34 -13.78
C VAL A 170 -16.05 14.67 -15.10
N VAL A 171 -17.00 14.48 -16.01
CA VAL A 171 -16.78 13.74 -17.28
C VAL A 171 -15.66 14.35 -18.16
N PRO A 172 -15.55 15.69 -18.30
CA PRO A 172 -14.40 16.28 -19.01
C PRO A 172 -13.03 15.92 -18.42
N LEU A 173 -12.93 15.78 -17.10
CA LEU A 173 -11.68 15.41 -16.42
C LEU A 173 -11.26 13.99 -16.80
N ARG A 174 -12.22 13.06 -16.88
CA ARG A 174 -11.96 11.70 -17.36
C ARG A 174 -11.36 11.68 -18.77
N ALA A 175 -11.91 12.48 -19.69
CA ALA A 175 -11.37 12.54 -21.05
C ALA A 175 -9.94 13.11 -21.08
N SER A 176 -9.64 14.11 -20.23
CA SER A 176 -8.28 14.63 -20.06
C SER A 176 -7.31 13.55 -19.60
N ILE A 177 -7.67 12.83 -18.52
CA ILE A 177 -6.89 11.72 -17.96
C ILE A 177 -6.61 10.64 -19.01
N GLU A 178 -7.61 10.27 -19.82
CA GLU A 178 -7.45 9.26 -20.88
C GLU A 178 -6.47 9.72 -21.98
N ILE A 179 -6.51 11.00 -22.36
CA ILE A 179 -5.58 11.61 -23.34
C ILE A 179 -4.16 11.64 -22.77
N GLU A 180 -3.99 12.13 -21.55
CA GLU A 180 -2.68 12.22 -20.90
C GLU A 180 -2.07 10.84 -20.69
N PHE A 181 -2.86 9.86 -20.24
CA PHE A 181 -2.42 8.49 -20.12
C PHE A 181 -2.02 7.87 -21.47
N ALA A 182 -2.73 8.19 -22.55
CA ALA A 182 -2.36 7.74 -23.91
C ALA A 182 -1.04 8.37 -24.37
N ALA A 183 -0.83 9.66 -24.12
CA ALA A 183 0.44 10.34 -24.41
C ALA A 183 1.59 9.72 -23.61
N LEU A 184 1.39 9.43 -22.33
CA LEU A 184 2.38 8.82 -21.44
C LEU A 184 2.73 7.39 -21.84
N ARG A 185 1.79 6.64 -22.42
CA ARG A 185 2.04 5.33 -23.05
C ARG A 185 2.90 5.43 -24.30
N ALA A 186 2.77 6.49 -25.08
CA ALA A 186 3.54 6.68 -26.30
C ALA A 186 5.03 7.03 -26.03
N THR A 187 5.36 7.56 -24.85
CA THR A 187 6.69 8.14 -24.54
C THR A 187 7.76 7.16 -24.03
N ARG A 188 7.69 5.86 -24.34
CA ARG A 188 8.60 4.81 -23.79
C ARG A 188 8.70 4.86 -22.26
N THR A 189 7.61 5.22 -21.58
CA THR A 189 7.51 5.14 -20.13
C THR A 189 7.63 3.68 -19.67
N GLU A 190 8.16 3.46 -18.47
CA GLU A 190 8.33 2.12 -17.91
C GLU A 190 7.01 1.34 -17.85
N ALA A 191 7.05 0.06 -18.24
CA ALA A 191 5.87 -0.78 -18.34
C ALA A 191 5.13 -0.92 -16.98
N ALA A 192 5.87 -0.90 -15.87
CA ALA A 192 5.29 -0.93 -14.52
C ALA A 192 4.46 0.31 -14.19
N VAL A 193 4.89 1.50 -14.66
CA VAL A 193 4.11 2.73 -14.52
C VAL A 193 2.83 2.64 -15.33
N ILE A 194 2.93 2.22 -16.58
CA ILE A 194 1.76 2.05 -17.44
C ILE A 194 0.79 1.00 -16.89
N GLY A 195 1.31 -0.10 -16.35
CA GLY A 195 0.49 -1.18 -15.80
C GLY A 195 -0.36 -0.74 -14.62
N PHE A 196 0.22 -0.03 -13.65
CA PHE A 196 -0.54 0.46 -12.50
C PHE A 196 -1.49 1.59 -12.88
N LEU A 197 -1.05 2.59 -13.65
CA LEU A 197 -1.93 3.66 -14.13
C LEU A 197 -3.10 3.12 -14.96
N GLY A 198 -2.85 2.11 -15.80
CA GLY A 198 -3.91 1.44 -16.57
C GLY A 198 -4.96 0.75 -15.69
N THR A 199 -4.56 0.28 -14.50
CA THR A 199 -5.51 -0.26 -13.51
C THR A 199 -6.43 0.84 -12.98
N LEU A 200 -5.88 2.02 -12.68
CA LEU A 200 -6.67 3.17 -12.19
C LEU A 200 -7.57 3.73 -13.30
N VAL A 201 -7.07 3.84 -14.53
CA VAL A 201 -7.86 4.28 -15.68
C VAL A 201 -9.02 3.33 -15.95
N GLY A 202 -8.77 2.02 -15.94
CA GLY A 202 -9.83 1.02 -16.13
C GLY A 202 -10.88 1.02 -15.02
N ASP A 203 -10.55 1.50 -13.82
CA ASP A 203 -11.53 1.66 -12.74
C ASP A 203 -12.48 2.85 -12.95
N MET A 204 -12.05 3.87 -13.70
CA MET A 204 -12.91 5.02 -14.04
C MET A 204 -14.16 4.61 -14.85
N ASP A 205 -14.14 3.45 -15.52
CA ASP A 205 -15.32 2.86 -16.16
C ASP A 205 -16.44 2.50 -15.18
N GLY A 206 -16.11 2.37 -13.88
CA GLY A 206 -17.08 2.20 -12.80
C GLY A 206 -17.90 3.46 -12.46
N GLY A 207 -17.62 4.62 -13.06
CA GLY A 207 -18.24 5.91 -12.75
C GLY A 207 -17.64 6.60 -11.52
N PRO A 208 -18.17 7.73 -11.02
CA PRO A 208 -17.76 8.32 -9.75
C PRO A 208 -18.12 7.45 -8.56
N ALA A 209 -17.37 7.58 -7.46
CA ALA A 209 -17.72 6.93 -6.21
C ALA A 209 -18.83 7.78 -5.57
N LEU A 210 -20.06 7.57 -6.02
CA LEU A 210 -21.22 8.22 -5.43
C LEU A 210 -21.50 7.50 -4.11
N GLY A 211 -21.14 8.14 -3.00
CA GLY A 211 -21.49 7.71 -1.64
C GLY A 211 -22.99 7.54 -1.42
#